data_AF-A0A9W8QK97-F1
#
_entry.id   AF-A0A9W8QK97-F1
#
_cell.length_a   1.000
_cell.length_b   1.000
_cell.length_c   1.000
_cell.angle_alpha   90.00
_cell.angle_beta   90.00
_cell.angle_gamma   90.00
#
_symmetry.space_group_name_H-M   'P 1'
#
loop_
_entity.id
_entity.type
_entity.pdbx_description
1 polymer ?
#
loop_
_entity_poly.entity_id
_entity_poly.type
_entity_poly.pdbx_seq_one_letter_code
_entity_poly.pdbx_strand_id
1 'polypeptide(L)'
;MSSHPNFAAAGLFLSSTLVLLGLNGMARPAGHLWALQFPVPVESAARKLSFALMRIWGIRNIAVGSLLALIWRTGDDRLLAHGLAAGAALAVTDGFVSRSLIGGGEAQHWMVPPVLAVIMAGLYGWFD
;
A
#
# COMPACT_ATOMS: atom_id res chain seq x y z
N MET A 1 -0.69 8.19 24.11
CA MET A 1 -1.63 8.69 23.08
C MET A 1 -0.82 9.54 22.12
N SER A 2 -1.15 9.49 20.82
CA SER A 2 -0.49 10.29 19.78
C SER A 2 -0.55 11.80 20.13
N SER A 3 0.54 12.51 19.84
CA SER A 3 0.62 13.97 19.93
C SER A 3 -0.05 14.64 18.72
N HIS A 4 -0.13 13.94 17.59
CA HIS A 4 -0.72 14.43 16.34
C HIS A 4 -1.91 13.54 15.89
N PRO A 5 -3.06 13.59 16.60
CA PRO A 5 -4.14 12.61 16.47
C PRO A 5 -4.77 12.53 15.07
N ASN A 6 -4.85 13.65 14.35
CA ASN A 6 -5.39 13.68 12.98
C ASN A 6 -4.47 12.94 11.99
N PHE A 7 -3.16 13.16 12.10
CA PHE A 7 -2.17 12.49 11.25
C PHE A 7 -2.03 11.01 11.63
N ALA A 8 -2.12 10.67 12.92
CA ALA A 8 -2.17 9.28 13.35
C ALA A 8 -3.43 8.56 12.82
N ALA A 9 -4.60 9.21 12.84
CA ALA A 9 -5.82 8.65 12.26
C ALA A 9 -5.68 8.42 10.73
N ALA A 10 -5.05 9.35 10.02
CA ALA A 10 -4.74 9.19 8.59
C ALA A 10 -3.79 7.99 8.35
N GLY A 11 -2.78 7.80 9.20
CA GLY A 11 -1.89 6.64 9.16
C GLY A 11 -2.65 5.32 9.36
N LEU A 12 -3.56 5.26 10.33
CA LEU A 12 -4.41 4.08 10.56
C LEU A 12 -5.35 3.80 9.38
N PHE A 13 -5.92 4.85 8.78
CA PHE A 13 -6.74 4.72 7.58
C PHE A 13 -5.96 4.06 6.44
N LEU A 14 -4.77 4.56 6.11
CA LEU A 14 -3.91 3.99 5.06
C LEU A 14 -3.49 2.54 5.36
N SER A 15 -3.14 2.27 6.62
CA SER A 15 -2.88 0.92 7.12
C SER A 15 -4.05 -0.02 6.83
N SER A 16 -5.28 0.43 7.13
CA SER A 16 -6.49 -0.35 6.89
C SER A 16 -6.77 -0.54 5.39
N THR A 17 -6.51 0.48 4.57
CA THR A 17 -6.60 0.38 3.11
C THR A 17 -5.67 -0.69 2.56
N LEU A 18 -4.42 -0.80 3.03
CA LEU A 18 -3.50 -1.86 2.59
C LEU A 18 -4.04 -3.25 2.91
N VAL A 19 -4.60 -3.45 4.10
CA VAL A 19 -5.23 -4.72 4.48
C VAL A 19 -6.39 -5.05 3.54
N LEU A 20 -7.29 -4.10 3.28
CA LEU A 20 -8.45 -4.32 2.41
C LEU A 20 -8.04 -4.60 0.95
N LEU A 21 -7.07 -3.85 0.41
CA LEU A 21 -6.52 -4.11 -0.92
C LEU A 21 -5.88 -5.49 -0.99
N GLY A 22 -5.13 -5.87 0.05
CA GLY A 22 -4.48 -7.17 0.13
C GLY A 22 -5.48 -8.34 0.19
N LEU A 23 -6.54 -8.21 0.99
CA LEU A 23 -7.64 -9.17 1.05
C LEU A 23 -8.33 -9.31 -0.32
N ASN A 24 -8.59 -8.20 -1.00
CA ASN A 24 -9.18 -8.22 -2.33
C ASN A 24 -8.26 -8.87 -3.38
N GLY A 25 -6.96 -8.55 -3.38
CA GLY A 25 -5.97 -9.19 -4.25
C GLY A 25 -5.86 -10.70 -4.01
N MET A 26 -5.98 -11.13 -2.75
CA MET A 26 -5.98 -12.55 -2.41
C MET A 26 -7.24 -13.30 -2.89
N ALA A 27 -8.41 -12.75 -2.60
CA ALA A 27 -9.70 -13.38 -2.86
C ALA A 27 -10.12 -13.29 -4.34
N ARG A 28 -9.79 -12.17 -5.01
CA ARG A 28 -10.25 -11.84 -6.36
C ARG A 28 -9.09 -11.38 -7.25
N PRO A 29 -8.05 -12.22 -7.48
CA PRO A 29 -6.83 -11.79 -8.18
C PRO A 29 -7.09 -11.28 -9.61
N ALA A 30 -8.01 -11.90 -10.35
CA ALA A 30 -8.39 -11.44 -11.69
C ALA A 30 -9.03 -10.04 -11.66
N GLY A 31 -9.95 -9.82 -10.72
CA GLY A 31 -10.61 -8.53 -10.56
C GLY A 31 -9.66 -7.44 -10.09
N HIS A 32 -8.69 -7.79 -9.24
CA HIS A 32 -7.70 -6.82 -8.77
C HIS A 32 -6.67 -6.46 -9.85
N LEU A 33 -6.18 -7.43 -10.62
CA LEU A 33 -5.34 -7.17 -11.80
C LEU A 33 -6.04 -6.19 -12.76
N TRP A 34 -7.31 -6.45 -13.07
CA TRP A 34 -8.09 -5.56 -13.94
C TRP A 34 -8.24 -4.15 -13.37
N ALA A 35 -8.48 -4.00 -12.07
CA ALA A 35 -8.59 -2.69 -11.41
C ALA A 35 -7.29 -1.88 -11.46
N LEU A 36 -6.14 -2.57 -11.46
CA LEU A 36 -4.80 -2.01 -11.64
C LEU A 36 -4.40 -1.89 -13.12
N GLN A 37 -5.32 -2.17 -14.05
CA GLN A 37 -5.09 -2.13 -15.51
C GLN A 37 -4.11 -3.20 -16.04
N PHE A 38 -3.74 -4.18 -15.22
CA PHE A 38 -2.95 -5.33 -15.67
C PHE A 38 -3.81 -6.29 -16.48
N PRO A 39 -3.33 -6.78 -17.64
CA PRO A 39 -4.06 -7.77 -18.41
C PRO A 39 -4.14 -9.09 -17.64
N VAL A 40 -5.29 -9.75 -17.71
CA VAL A 40 -5.43 -11.12 -17.24
C VAL A 40 -5.00 -12.05 -18.37
N PRO A 41 -3.92 -12.85 -18.24
CA PRO A 41 -3.45 -13.69 -19.33
C PRO A 41 -4.50 -14.73 -19.74
N VAL A 42 -4.63 -14.98 -21.04
CA VAL A 42 -5.46 -16.05 -21.60
C VAL A 42 -4.75 -17.41 -21.46
N GLU A 43 -3.43 -17.40 -21.65
CA GLU A 43 -2.57 -18.58 -21.53
C GLU A 43 -2.56 -19.12 -20.09
N SER A 44 -2.74 -20.44 -19.95
CA SER A 44 -3.09 -21.07 -18.68
C SER A 44 -1.97 -20.96 -17.63
N ALA A 45 -0.71 -21.17 -18.03
CA ALA A 45 0.44 -21.10 -17.13
C ALA A 45 0.70 -19.65 -16.69
N ALA A 46 0.74 -18.69 -17.60
CA ALA A 46 0.86 -17.27 -17.27
C ALA A 46 -0.27 -16.78 -16.36
N ARG A 47 -1.51 -17.24 -16.59
CA ARG A 47 -2.65 -16.89 -15.74
C ARG A 47 -2.49 -17.45 -14.32
N LYS A 48 -2.10 -18.71 -14.18
CA LYS A 48 -1.84 -19.33 -12.87
C LYS A 48 -0.74 -18.57 -12.12
N LEU A 49 0.37 -18.27 -12.79
CA LEU A 49 1.49 -17.52 -12.21
C LEU A 49 1.04 -16.11 -11.78
N SER A 50 0.35 -15.37 -12.66
CA SER A 50 -0.12 -14.01 -12.37
C SER A 50 -1.06 -13.98 -11.16
N PHE A 51 -1.95 -14.96 -11.03
CA PHE A 51 -2.83 -15.07 -9.87
C PHE A 51 -2.09 -15.49 -8.60
N ALA A 52 -1.02 -16.28 -8.69
CA ALA A 52 -0.17 -16.59 -7.55
C ALA A 52 0.59 -15.34 -7.08
N LEU A 53 1.20 -14.59 -8.00
CA LEU A 53 1.88 -13.33 -7.73
C LEU A 53 0.94 -12.30 -7.12
N MET A 54 -0.30 -12.20 -7.61
CA MET A 54 -1.31 -11.30 -7.04
C MET A 54 -1.70 -11.68 -5.60
N ARG A 55 -1.72 -12.97 -5.27
CA ARG A 55 -1.93 -13.43 -3.87
C ARG A 55 -0.73 -13.13 -2.99
N ILE A 56 0.50 -13.28 -3.50
CA ILE A 56 1.73 -12.90 -2.80
C ILE A 56 1.75 -11.39 -2.55
N TRP A 57 1.39 -10.58 -3.55
CA TRP A 57 1.18 -9.14 -3.41
C TRP A 57 0.13 -8.85 -2.34
N GLY A 58 -0.98 -9.61 -2.34
CA GLY A 58 -2.06 -9.44 -1.37
C GLY A 58 -1.63 -9.70 0.08
N ILE A 59 -1.00 -10.84 0.37
CA ILE A 59 -0.55 -11.15 1.73
C ILE A 59 0.54 -10.19 2.22
N ARG A 60 1.41 -9.71 1.32
CA ARG A 60 2.40 -8.66 1.63
C ARG A 60 1.72 -7.37 2.10
N ASN A 61 0.65 -6.94 1.44
CA ASN A 61 -0.10 -5.75 1.85
C ASN A 61 -0.84 -5.95 3.18
N ILE A 62 -1.42 -7.14 3.42
CA ILE A 62 -2.03 -7.48 4.72
C ILE A 62 -1.00 -7.42 5.85
N ALA A 63 0.19 -7.98 5.63
CA ALA A 63 1.25 -8.00 6.64
C ALA A 63 1.72 -6.58 6.97
N VAL A 64 2.02 -5.75 5.97
CA VAL A 64 2.47 -4.37 6.18
C VAL A 64 1.37 -3.51 6.80
N GLY A 65 0.14 -3.59 6.31
CA GLY A 65 -1.00 -2.90 6.93
C GLY A 65 -1.20 -3.31 8.38
N SER A 66 -1.17 -4.61 8.68
CA SER A 66 -1.28 -5.08 10.07
C SER A 66 -0.15 -4.56 10.97
N LEU A 67 1.09 -4.55 10.47
CA LEU A 67 2.24 -4.01 11.21
C LEU A 67 2.09 -2.51 11.49
N LEU A 68 1.62 -1.72 10.51
CA LEU A 68 1.35 -0.30 10.71
C LEU A 68 0.23 -0.06 11.73
N ALA A 69 -0.83 -0.86 11.71
CA ALA A 69 -1.88 -0.80 12.73
C ALA A 69 -1.35 -1.11 14.14
N LEU A 70 -0.44 -2.09 14.26
CA LEU A 70 0.22 -2.42 15.53
C LEU A 70 1.12 -1.27 16.01
N ILE A 71 1.91 -0.68 15.11
CA ILE A 71 2.73 0.50 15.40
C ILE A 71 1.85 1.66 15.85
N TRP A 72 0.75 1.93 15.16
CA TRP A 72 -0.20 2.99 15.51
C TRP A 72 -0.72 2.83 16.96
N ARG A 73 -0.97 1.60 17.42
CA ARG A 73 -1.43 1.35 18.81
C ARG A 73 -0.42 1.75 19.88
N THR A 74 0.86 1.88 19.55
CA THR A 74 1.89 2.33 20.51
C THR A 74 1.70 3.80 20.88
N GLY A 75 1.04 4.59 20.01
CA GLY A 75 0.93 6.04 20.15
C GLY A 75 2.24 6.80 19.91
N ASP A 76 3.28 6.14 19.39
CA ASP A 76 4.53 6.77 18.98
C ASP A 76 4.43 7.27 17.54
N ASP A 77 4.27 8.59 17.38
CA ASP A 77 4.08 9.24 16.09
C ASP A 77 5.32 9.12 15.19
N ARG A 78 6.52 9.17 15.76
CA ARG A 78 7.76 9.02 15.00
C ARG A 78 7.95 7.60 14.50
N LEU A 79 7.63 6.61 15.34
CA LEU A 79 7.65 5.21 14.93
C LEU A 79 6.63 4.95 13.81
N LEU A 80 5.43 5.52 13.91
CA LEU A 80 4.43 5.44 12.84
C LEU A 80 4.93 6.09 11.55
N ALA A 81 5.56 7.27 11.62
CA ALA A 81 6.14 7.93 10.46
C ALA A 81 7.22 7.07 9.77
N HIS A 82 8.13 6.45 10.55
CA HIS A 82 9.13 5.53 9.99
C HIS A 82 8.48 4.29 9.35
N GLY A 83 7.43 3.74 9.96
CA GLY A 83 6.68 2.64 9.37
C GLY A 83 6.04 3.03 8.03
N LEU A 84 5.41 4.22 7.98
CA LEU A 84 4.81 4.75 6.75
C LEU A 84 5.87 5.00 5.66
N ALA A 85 7.07 5.46 6.03
CA ALA A 85 8.19 5.63 5.10
C ALA A 85 8.60 4.28 4.48
N ALA A 86 8.71 3.22 5.29
CA ALA A 86 8.97 1.87 4.78
C ALA A 86 7.84 1.38 3.87
N GLY A 87 6.58 1.68 4.22
CA GLY A 87 5.41 1.37 3.38
C GLY A 87 5.40 2.11 2.05
N ALA A 88 5.93 3.34 1.98
CA ALA A 88 6.00 4.14 0.75
C ALA A 88 6.80 3.44 -0.36
N ALA A 89 7.82 2.64 0.01
CA ALA A 89 8.62 1.86 -0.93
C ALA A 89 7.76 0.89 -1.77
N LEU A 90 6.65 0.38 -1.21
CA LEU A 90 5.72 -0.48 -1.94
C LEU A 90 5.07 0.28 -3.09
N ALA A 91 4.51 1.46 -2.82
CA ALA A 91 3.80 2.26 -3.82
C ALA A 91 4.76 2.78 -4.90
N VAL A 92 5.96 3.20 -4.52
CA VAL A 92 7.00 3.60 -5.49
C VAL A 92 7.34 2.45 -6.43
N THR A 93 7.62 1.28 -5.86
CA THR A 93 8.01 0.07 -6.63
C THR A 93 6.87 -0.42 -7.52
N ASP A 94 5.65 -0.51 -6.98
CA ASP A 94 4.48 -0.97 -7.73
C ASP A 94 4.21 -0.05 -8.95
N GLY A 95 4.43 1.27 -8.83
CA GLY A 95 4.34 2.20 -9.96
C GLY A 95 5.40 1.99 -11.04
N PHE A 96 6.66 1.70 -10.66
CA PHE A 96 7.69 1.31 -11.64
C PHE A 96 7.36 -0.01 -12.34
N VAL A 97 6.85 -0.99 -11.60
CA VAL A 97 6.41 -2.28 -12.19
C VAL A 97 5.29 -2.03 -13.19
N SER A 98 4.28 -1.23 -12.84
CA SER A 98 3.18 -0.86 -13.74
C SER A 98 3.69 -0.20 -15.03
N ARG A 99 4.51 0.85 -14.89
CA ARG A 99 5.13 1.53 -16.04
C ARG A 99 5.93 0.57 -16.92
N SER A 100 6.72 -0.32 -16.32
CA SER A 100 7.60 -1.24 -17.04
C SER A 100 6.83 -2.36 -17.77
N LEU A 101 5.75 -2.86 -17.18
CA LEU A 101 5.05 -4.04 -17.69
C LEU A 101 3.89 -3.68 -18.63
N ILE A 102 3.14 -2.64 -18.30
CA ILE A 102 1.94 -2.24 -19.07
C ILE A 102 2.07 -0.86 -19.73
N GLY A 103 3.20 -0.17 -19.57
CA GLY A 103 3.45 1.14 -20.20
C GLY A 103 2.63 2.29 -19.60
N GLY A 104 1.94 2.06 -18.50
CA GLY A 104 0.98 2.98 -17.87
C GLY A 104 0.61 2.54 -16.45
N GLY A 105 -0.43 3.13 -15.87
CA GLY A 105 -0.96 2.76 -14.55
C GLY A 105 -0.15 3.28 -13.35
N GLU A 106 1.06 3.82 -13.55
CA GLU A 106 1.95 4.30 -12.49
C GLU A 106 1.31 5.36 -11.59
N ALA A 107 0.43 6.21 -12.14
CA ALA A 107 -0.23 7.27 -11.40
C ALA A 107 -1.12 6.74 -10.27
N GLN A 108 -1.72 5.55 -10.43
CA GLN A 108 -2.51 4.89 -9.38
C GLN A 108 -1.67 4.53 -8.14
N HIS A 109 -0.34 4.44 -8.31
CA HIS A 109 0.60 4.11 -7.25
C HIS A 109 1.36 5.35 -6.76
N TRP A 110 1.87 6.17 -7.68
CA TRP A 110 2.72 7.33 -7.37
C TRP A 110 1.96 8.54 -6.80
N MET A 111 0.63 8.51 -6.79
CA MET A 111 -0.16 9.44 -5.98
C MET A 111 0.00 9.22 -4.46
N VAL A 112 0.42 8.02 -4.03
CA VAL A 112 0.50 7.64 -2.60
C VAL A 112 1.72 8.24 -1.88
N PRO A 113 2.95 8.20 -2.41
CA PRO A 113 4.12 8.76 -1.72
C PRO A 113 3.98 10.25 -1.33
N PRO A 114 3.44 11.16 -2.16
CA PRO A 114 3.18 12.54 -1.74
C PRO A 114 2.20 12.64 -0.56
N VAL A 115 1.13 11.84 -0.55
CA VAL A 115 0.17 11.79 0.57
C VAL A 115 0.86 11.30 1.85
N LEU A 116 1.68 10.25 1.74
CA LEU A 116 2.47 9.74 2.86
C LEU A 116 3.45 10.79 3.37
N ALA A 117 4.11 11.56 2.49
CA ALA A 117 5.03 12.62 2.88
C ALA A 117 4.34 13.70 3.75
N VAL A 118 3.12 14.11 3.39
CA VAL A 118 2.34 15.06 4.19
C VAL A 118 1.98 14.47 5.55
N ILE A 119 1.53 13.21 5.60
CA ILE A 119 1.17 12.56 6.87
C ILE A 119 2.39 12.42 7.77
N MET A 120 3.53 12.00 7.21
CA MET A 120 4.80 11.88 7.94
C MET A 120 5.27 13.23 8.48
N ALA A 121 5.23 14.29 7.67
CA ALA A 121 5.57 15.64 8.11
C ALA A 121 4.71 16.08 9.31
N GLY A 122 3.40 15.79 9.26
CA GLY A 122 2.50 16.04 10.38
C GLY A 122 2.80 15.22 11.63
N LEU A 123 3.15 13.94 11.49
CA LEU A 123 3.59 13.09 12.61
C LEU A 123 4.95 13.52 13.19
N TYR A 124 5.78 14.22 12.42
CA TYR A 124 7.01 14.84 12.90
C TYR A 124 6.80 16.24 13.51
N GLY A 125 5.58 16.76 13.48
CA GLY A 125 5.23 18.09 14.03
C GLY A 125 5.63 19.27 13.14
N TRP A 126 5.67 19.10 11.83
CA TRP A 126 6.07 20.19 10.90
C TRP A 126 4.98 21.24 10.66
N PHE A 127 3.77 21.00 11.15
CA PHE A 127 2.60 21.88 10.95
C PHE A 127 2.02 22.43 12.26
N ASP A 128 2.74 22.28 13.37
CA ASP A 128 2.34 22.79 14.68
C ASP A 128 2.76 24.25 14.90
#